data_AF-A0A926U622-F1
#
_entry.id   AF-A0A926U622-F1
#
_cell.length_a   1.000
_cell.length_b   1.000
_cell.length_c   1.000
_cell.angle_alpha   90.00
_cell.angle_beta   90.00
_cell.angle_gamma   90.00
#
_symmetry.space_group_name_H-M   'P 1'
#
loop_
_entity.id
_entity.type
_entity.pdbx_description
1 polymer ?
#
loop_
_entity_poly.entity_id
_entity_poly.type
_entity_poly.pdbx_seq_one_letter_code
_entity_poly.pdbx_strand_id
1 'polypeptide(L)'
;MFHSQTASVVGVTLLTFGLAAGAIAPYYTPAPAVAAAPSASPTNTSFPDTQNYWAQPFIQVLEERDIVTGYPDNTFRPEQPVDRDEFAAIIRQAFSQTPERQIASGSVYKDIPTGYWAAPAIEEAYEMGFMKGYPGGEFRPNQPVTRTEVLVALAQNLDLPATTTTEGKPAATAAAAPAAAPQQPATRRQQARRPMMFPMAMTVLMQPLMTAPARATAASSQAPASAPAATENASANAPTAQRPVSLAVSDYYQDADQIPQYAVDDVAEATAAGIVVNHPDRRTLNPTQPATRGEVSAFIHQALVHQGRLDPLAENQAARNYIVNP
;
A
#
# COMPACT_ATOMS: atom_id res chain seq x y z
N MET A 1 -22.79 44.36 77.61
CA MET A 1 -23.90 44.91 78.41
C MET A 1 -25.21 44.41 77.83
N PHE A 2 -26.16 44.05 78.70
CA PHE A 2 -27.46 43.47 78.31
C PHE A 2 -28.26 44.41 77.40
N HIS A 3 -29.00 43.85 76.45
CA HIS A 3 -30.13 44.52 75.80
C HIS A 3 -31.40 43.69 76.04
N SER A 4 -32.48 44.41 76.31
CA SER A 4 -33.68 43.89 76.98
C SER A 4 -34.73 43.35 76.01
N GLN A 5 -35.63 42.51 76.54
CA GLN A 5 -36.88 42.16 75.87
C GLN A 5 -37.86 43.35 75.87
N THR A 6 -38.67 43.46 74.82
CA THR A 6 -40.09 43.84 74.94
C THR A 6 -40.91 43.03 73.92
N ALA A 7 -42.04 42.49 74.36
CA ALA A 7 -43.01 41.80 73.52
C ALA A 7 -44.19 42.75 73.23
N SER A 8 -44.92 42.55 72.12
CA SER A 8 -46.33 42.97 72.06
C SER A 8 -47.17 42.37 70.92
N VAL A 9 -48.32 41.86 71.37
CA VAL A 9 -49.65 41.93 70.76
C VAL A 9 -50.02 40.98 69.62
N VAL A 10 -51.13 40.28 69.91
CA VAL A 10 -51.88 39.30 69.13
C VAL A 10 -52.75 39.98 68.06
N GLY A 11 -52.84 39.38 66.89
CA GLY A 11 -53.91 39.63 65.91
C GLY A 11 -54.43 38.30 65.36
N VAL A 12 -55.53 37.79 65.91
CA VAL A 12 -56.22 36.60 65.37
C VAL A 12 -57.18 37.04 64.29
N THR A 13 -56.88 36.70 63.03
CA THR A 13 -57.79 36.90 61.91
C THR A 13 -58.32 35.55 61.45
N LEU A 14 -59.62 35.32 61.65
CA LEU A 14 -60.33 34.16 61.11
C LEU A 14 -60.32 34.26 59.58
N LEU A 15 -59.74 33.28 58.88
CA LEU A 15 -59.72 33.24 57.41
C LEU A 15 -60.39 31.97 56.90
N THR A 16 -61.32 32.15 55.97
CA THR A 16 -62.26 31.14 55.51
C THR A 16 -61.59 30.10 54.60
N PHE A 17 -61.88 28.81 54.85
CA PHE A 17 -61.44 27.73 53.97
C PHE A 17 -62.28 27.71 52.68
N GLY A 18 -61.74 28.32 51.62
CA GLY A 18 -62.23 28.13 50.26
C GLY A 18 -61.67 26.85 49.65
N LEU A 19 -62.52 25.85 49.41
CA LEU A 19 -62.10 24.55 48.89
C LEU A 19 -61.97 24.62 47.35
N ALA A 20 -60.81 25.10 46.88
CA ALA A 20 -60.50 25.16 45.46
C ALA A 20 -60.03 23.77 44.96
N ALA A 21 -60.82 23.14 44.08
CA ALA A 21 -60.45 21.90 43.40
C ALA A 21 -59.40 22.18 42.31
N GLY A 22 -58.12 22.23 42.70
CA GLY A 22 -57.00 22.36 41.77
C GLY A 22 -56.75 21.06 41.01
N ALA A 23 -56.91 21.10 39.68
CA ALA A 23 -56.48 20.00 38.82
C ALA A 23 -54.95 19.91 38.81
N ILE A 24 -54.40 18.86 39.43
CA ILE A 24 -52.96 18.57 39.39
C ILE A 24 -52.57 18.02 38.01
N ALA A 25 -52.14 18.90 37.11
CA ALA A 25 -51.37 18.48 35.95
C ALA A 25 -50.02 17.90 36.43
N PRO A 26 -49.65 16.67 36.07
CA PRO A 26 -48.35 16.13 36.47
C PRO A 26 -47.24 16.92 35.78
N TYR A 27 -46.36 17.52 36.57
CA TYR A 27 -45.17 18.19 36.06
C TYR A 27 -44.25 17.11 35.48
N TYR A 28 -44.25 16.97 34.15
CA TYR A 28 -43.33 16.08 33.48
C TYR A 28 -41.92 16.67 33.58
N THR A 29 -41.14 16.26 34.58
CA THR A 29 -39.71 16.56 34.62
C THR A 29 -39.04 15.73 33.54
N PRO A 30 -38.57 16.33 32.42
CA PRO A 30 -37.77 15.58 31.47
C PRO A 30 -36.54 15.05 32.21
N ALA A 31 -36.20 13.77 31.97
CA ALA A 31 -34.93 13.24 32.42
C ALA A 31 -33.79 14.15 31.91
N PRO A 32 -32.70 14.34 32.69
CA PRO A 32 -31.55 15.07 32.19
C PRO A 32 -31.12 14.41 30.88
N ALA A 33 -31.03 15.20 29.80
CA ALA A 33 -30.60 14.70 28.52
C ALA A 33 -29.20 14.10 28.71
N VAL A 34 -29.11 12.77 28.62
CA VAL A 34 -27.81 12.09 28.54
C VAL A 34 -27.16 12.68 27.31
N ALA A 35 -26.09 13.44 27.52
CA ALA A 35 -25.33 14.00 26.41
C ALA A 35 -24.95 12.81 25.52
N ALA A 36 -25.44 12.82 24.28
CA ALA A 36 -25.10 11.78 23.33
C ALA A 36 -23.57 11.73 23.27
N ALA A 37 -22.99 10.54 23.51
CA ALA A 37 -21.61 10.30 23.16
C ALA A 37 -21.41 10.75 21.70
N PRO A 38 -20.27 11.38 21.34
CA PRO A 38 -20.11 11.96 20.02
C PRO A 38 -20.37 10.89 18.96
N SER A 39 -21.52 11.01 18.27
CA SER A 39 -21.76 10.30 17.03
C SER A 39 -20.57 10.58 16.14
N ALA A 40 -19.92 9.53 15.65
CA ALA A 40 -18.77 9.68 14.79
C ALA A 40 -19.12 10.69 13.68
N SER A 41 -18.37 11.78 13.62
CA SER A 41 -18.53 12.79 12.57
C SER A 41 -18.50 12.07 11.22
N PRO A 42 -19.36 12.43 10.25
CA PRO A 42 -19.21 11.90 8.91
C PRO A 42 -17.81 12.28 8.44
N THR A 43 -16.94 11.29 8.24
CA THR A 43 -15.66 11.50 7.58
C THR A 43 -15.97 11.99 6.18
N ASN A 44 -15.67 13.26 5.91
CA ASN A 44 -15.88 13.85 4.59
C ASN A 44 -15.07 13.04 3.58
N THR A 45 -15.77 12.22 2.79
CA THR A 45 -15.16 11.44 1.73
C THR A 45 -15.01 12.35 0.52
N SER A 46 -13.79 12.75 0.19
CA SER A 46 -13.52 13.68 -0.92
C SER A 46 -13.92 13.13 -2.28
N PHE A 47 -13.89 11.81 -2.45
CA PHE A 47 -14.16 11.11 -3.71
C PHE A 47 -15.49 10.32 -3.66
N PRO A 48 -16.54 10.73 -4.39
CA PRO A 48 -17.84 10.07 -4.38
C PRO A 48 -17.80 8.58 -4.73
N ASP A 49 -16.87 8.17 -5.58
CA ASP A 49 -16.65 6.79 -6.02
C ASP A 49 -15.94 5.91 -4.97
N THR A 50 -15.57 6.46 -3.80
CA THR A 50 -14.99 5.69 -2.68
C THR A 50 -15.94 5.52 -1.48
N GLN A 51 -17.10 6.17 -1.45
CA GLN A 51 -17.96 6.24 -0.24
C GLN A 51 -18.39 4.90 0.38
N ASN A 52 -18.48 3.83 -0.43
CA ASN A 52 -18.77 2.46 0.03
C ASN A 52 -17.67 1.47 -0.40
N TYR A 53 -16.45 1.96 -0.57
CA TYR A 53 -15.31 1.19 -1.05
C TYR A 53 -14.51 0.57 0.11
N TRP A 54 -14.08 -0.68 -0.03
CA TRP A 54 -13.40 -1.40 1.05
C TRP A 54 -12.09 -0.74 1.50
N ALA A 55 -11.38 -0.07 0.58
CA ALA A 55 -10.13 0.63 0.86
C ALA A 55 -10.32 2.11 1.24
N GLN A 56 -11.56 2.61 1.35
CA GLN A 56 -11.85 4.03 1.63
C GLN A 56 -11.06 4.59 2.83
N PRO A 57 -10.92 3.88 3.98
CA PRO A 57 -10.15 4.39 5.11
C PRO A 57 -8.65 4.54 4.80
N PHE A 58 -8.07 3.67 3.97
CA PHE A 58 -6.67 3.79 3.58
C PHE A 58 -6.48 4.97 2.61
N ILE A 59 -7.36 5.09 1.61
CA ILE A 59 -7.33 6.16 0.60
C ILE A 59 -7.42 7.53 1.28
N GLN A 60 -8.38 7.70 2.20
CA GLN A 60 -8.60 8.97 2.90
C GLN A 60 -7.35 9.42 3.69
N VAL A 61 -6.74 8.52 4.47
CA VAL A 61 -5.56 8.84 5.30
C VAL A 61 -4.35 9.25 4.44
N LEU A 62 -4.22 8.69 3.24
CA LEU A 62 -3.17 9.06 2.28
C LEU A 62 -3.49 10.36 1.54
N GLU A 63 -4.75 10.60 1.20
CA GLU A 63 -5.21 11.85 0.59
C GLU A 63 -5.01 13.06 1.52
N GLU A 64 -5.35 12.92 2.80
CA GLU A 64 -5.13 13.94 3.85
C GLU A 64 -3.65 14.36 4.04
N ARG A 65 -2.72 13.64 3.40
CA ARG A 65 -1.27 13.88 3.43
C ARG A 65 -0.69 14.16 2.04
N ASP A 66 -1.55 14.43 1.06
CA ASP A 66 -1.21 14.62 -0.36
C ASP A 66 -0.42 13.45 -0.96
N ILE A 67 -0.51 12.22 -0.42
CA ILE A 67 0.23 11.03 -0.90
C ILE A 67 -0.43 10.42 -2.14
N VAL A 68 -1.76 10.39 -2.15
CA VAL A 68 -2.56 10.03 -3.31
C VAL A 68 -3.54 11.16 -3.61
N THR A 69 -3.77 11.41 -4.89
CA THR A 69 -4.70 12.45 -5.35
C THR A 69 -5.69 11.88 -6.35
N GLY A 70 -6.88 12.47 -6.41
CA GLY A 70 -7.91 12.13 -7.38
C GLY A 70 -7.68 12.80 -8.74
N TYR A 71 -8.53 12.44 -9.70
CA TYR A 71 -8.54 13.00 -11.05
C TYR A 71 -9.32 14.33 -11.10
N PRO A 72 -9.12 15.17 -12.14
CA PRO A 72 -9.80 16.47 -12.27
C PRO A 72 -11.33 16.43 -12.37
N ASP A 73 -11.92 15.25 -12.52
CA ASP A 73 -13.36 14.98 -12.50
C ASP A 73 -13.90 14.67 -11.08
N ASN A 74 -13.07 14.86 -10.05
CA ASN A 74 -13.36 14.56 -8.64
C ASN A 74 -13.58 13.06 -8.35
N THR A 75 -12.99 12.16 -9.15
CA THR A 75 -12.98 10.71 -8.90
C THR A 75 -11.62 10.22 -8.39
N PHE A 76 -11.60 9.13 -7.61
CA PHE A 76 -10.35 8.45 -7.24
C PHE A 76 -10.00 7.29 -8.18
N ARG A 77 -11.02 6.65 -8.75
CA ARG A 77 -10.99 5.45 -9.60
C ARG A 77 -10.28 4.27 -8.91
N PRO A 78 -10.77 3.82 -7.74
CA PRO A 78 -10.08 2.84 -6.92
C PRO A 78 -9.84 1.48 -7.62
N GLU A 79 -10.72 1.10 -8.54
CA GLU A 79 -10.63 -0.15 -9.34
C GLU A 79 -9.76 -0.02 -10.60
N GLN A 80 -9.23 1.18 -10.93
CA GLN A 80 -8.35 1.34 -12.08
C GLN A 80 -6.97 0.74 -11.74
N PRO A 81 -6.36 -0.06 -12.63
CA PRO A 81 -4.96 -0.47 -12.51
C PRO A 81 -4.03 0.75 -12.43
N VAL A 82 -2.95 0.61 -11.65
CA VAL A 82 -1.87 1.61 -11.54
C VAL A 82 -0.79 1.31 -12.56
N ASP A 83 -0.44 2.32 -13.37
CA ASP A 83 0.72 2.26 -14.28
C ASP A 83 2.04 2.48 -13.52
N ARG A 84 3.16 1.99 -14.05
CA ARG A 84 4.48 2.05 -13.39
C ARG A 84 4.97 3.47 -13.12
N ASP A 85 4.57 4.45 -13.92
CA ASP A 85 4.88 5.86 -13.70
C ASP A 85 3.99 6.51 -12.62
N GLU A 86 2.70 6.18 -12.59
CA GLU A 86 1.80 6.52 -11.47
C GLU A 86 2.31 5.91 -10.15
N PHE A 87 2.76 4.65 -10.15
CA PHE A 87 3.35 4.02 -8.95
C PHE A 87 4.63 4.73 -8.50
N ALA A 88 5.52 5.11 -9.43
CA ALA A 88 6.72 5.88 -9.10
C ALA A 88 6.37 7.24 -8.46
N ALA A 89 5.31 7.92 -8.95
CA ALA A 89 4.83 9.17 -8.37
C ALA A 89 4.29 8.98 -6.94
N ILE A 90 3.55 7.90 -6.68
CA ILE A 90 3.07 7.54 -5.34
C ILE A 90 4.26 7.21 -4.41
N ILE A 91 5.26 6.45 -4.88
CA ILE A 91 6.47 6.12 -4.11
C ILE A 91 7.23 7.40 -3.71
N ARG A 92 7.49 8.32 -4.65
CA ARG A 92 8.17 9.58 -4.36
C ARG A 92 7.45 10.40 -3.29
N GLN A 93 6.13 10.42 -3.34
CA GLN A 93 5.32 11.22 -2.42
C GLN A 93 5.16 10.53 -1.05
N ALA A 94 5.09 9.20 -1.02
CA ALA A 94 5.00 8.41 0.19
C ALA A 94 6.34 8.34 0.96
N PHE A 95 7.48 8.21 0.26
CA PHE A 95 8.77 7.90 0.86
C PHE A 95 9.83 8.95 0.51
N SER A 96 10.63 9.32 1.51
CA SER A 96 11.73 10.27 1.37
C SER A 96 12.99 9.67 2.00
N GLN A 97 13.57 8.70 1.29
CA GLN A 97 14.75 7.96 1.74
C GLN A 97 16.05 8.55 1.19
N THR A 98 17.17 8.14 1.76
CA THR A 98 18.48 8.52 1.21
C THR A 98 18.74 7.75 -0.08
N PRO A 99 19.18 8.40 -1.17
CA PRO A 99 19.55 7.70 -2.41
C PRO A 99 20.56 6.57 -2.19
N GLU A 100 20.16 5.34 -2.54
CA GLU A 100 21.04 4.17 -2.58
C GLU A 100 21.78 4.05 -3.91
N ARG A 101 21.13 4.48 -5.00
CA ARG A 101 21.67 4.48 -6.36
C ARG A 101 21.90 5.90 -6.85
N GLN A 102 22.83 6.06 -7.78
CA GLN A 102 23.20 7.34 -8.37
C GLN A 102 22.93 7.34 -9.87
N ILE A 103 22.32 8.40 -10.38
CA ILE A 103 22.09 8.61 -11.82
C ILE A 103 23.18 9.51 -12.39
N ALA A 104 23.90 9.03 -13.41
CA ALA A 104 24.77 9.88 -14.22
C ALA A 104 23.91 10.78 -15.14
N SER A 105 24.25 12.07 -15.26
CA SER A 105 23.38 13.09 -15.85
C SER A 105 22.71 12.71 -17.18
N GLY A 106 21.38 12.69 -17.16
CA GLY A 106 20.52 12.25 -18.26
C GLY A 106 19.39 11.36 -17.70
N SER A 107 18.47 10.91 -18.56
CA SER A 107 17.52 9.88 -18.14
C SER A 107 18.19 8.51 -18.15
N VAL A 108 17.88 7.68 -17.15
CA VAL A 108 18.30 6.28 -17.07
C VAL A 108 17.67 5.43 -18.18
N TYR A 109 16.52 5.87 -18.72
CA TYR A 109 15.63 5.04 -19.52
C TYR A 109 15.36 5.66 -20.91
N LYS A 110 15.39 4.83 -21.95
CA LYS A 110 15.30 5.23 -23.36
C LYS A 110 13.88 5.56 -23.82
N ASP A 111 12.90 4.99 -23.14
CA ASP A 111 11.47 5.13 -23.38
C ASP A 111 10.82 6.26 -22.56
N ILE A 112 11.61 6.97 -21.74
CA ILE A 112 11.18 8.17 -21.02
C ILE A 112 11.67 9.40 -21.79
N PRO A 113 10.78 10.14 -22.49
CA PRO A 113 11.18 11.32 -23.26
C PRO A 113 11.54 12.49 -22.33
N THR A 114 12.41 13.38 -22.81
CA THR A 114 12.79 14.60 -22.08
C THR A 114 11.55 15.43 -21.73
N GLY A 115 11.37 15.71 -20.43
CA GLY A 115 10.20 16.44 -19.94
C GLY A 115 8.95 15.59 -19.72
N TYR A 116 9.06 14.25 -19.72
CA TYR A 116 7.98 13.38 -19.26
C TYR A 116 7.59 13.72 -17.83
N TRP A 117 6.27 13.80 -17.57
CA TRP A 117 5.72 14.31 -16.31
C TRP A 117 6.23 13.54 -15.07
N ALA A 118 6.37 12.22 -15.21
CA ALA A 118 6.84 11.33 -14.15
C ALA A 118 8.37 11.12 -14.15
N ALA A 119 9.14 11.69 -15.09
CA ALA A 119 10.59 11.44 -15.16
C ALA A 119 11.31 11.65 -13.82
N PRO A 120 11.07 12.75 -13.06
CA PRO A 120 11.70 12.91 -11.75
C PRO A 120 11.25 11.85 -10.75
N ALA A 121 9.97 11.46 -10.74
CA ALA A 121 9.47 10.41 -9.85
C ALA A 121 10.05 9.03 -10.18
N ILE A 122 10.24 8.72 -11.46
CA ILE A 122 10.86 7.49 -11.96
C ILE A 122 12.35 7.44 -11.59
N GLU A 123 13.03 8.59 -11.70
CA GLU A 123 14.44 8.74 -11.33
C GLU A 123 14.61 8.64 -9.80
N GLU A 124 13.81 9.36 -9.00
CA GLU A 124 13.83 9.31 -7.53
C GLU A 124 13.44 7.93 -6.97
N ALA A 125 12.40 7.27 -7.51
CA ALA A 125 12.03 5.90 -7.13
C ALA A 125 13.09 4.87 -7.55
N TYR A 126 13.92 5.17 -8.56
CA TYR A 126 15.12 4.40 -8.84
C TYR A 126 16.25 4.72 -7.85
N GLU A 127 16.54 5.98 -7.56
CA GLU A 127 17.61 6.35 -6.62
C GLU A 127 17.34 5.80 -5.21
N MET A 128 16.09 5.82 -4.73
CA MET A 128 15.63 5.20 -3.47
C MET A 128 15.42 3.68 -3.53
N GLY A 129 15.94 2.96 -4.53
CA GLY A 129 15.89 1.50 -4.59
C GLY A 129 14.53 0.86 -4.98
N PHE A 130 13.39 1.47 -4.63
CA PHE A 130 12.02 0.96 -4.85
C PHE A 130 11.73 0.41 -6.25
N MET A 131 12.19 1.07 -7.31
CA MET A 131 11.85 0.70 -8.68
C MET A 131 13.08 0.47 -9.56
N LYS A 132 13.00 -0.50 -10.47
CA LYS A 132 14.01 -0.75 -11.50
C LYS A 132 13.35 -0.91 -12.86
N GLY A 133 14.02 -0.43 -13.91
CA GLY A 133 13.65 -0.73 -15.28
C GLY A 133 14.04 -2.15 -15.71
N TYR A 134 13.75 -2.44 -16.97
CA TYR A 134 13.95 -3.72 -17.64
C TYR A 134 15.29 -3.77 -18.40
N PRO A 135 15.80 -4.98 -18.67
CA PRO A 135 16.92 -5.18 -19.59
C PRO A 135 16.69 -4.45 -20.92
N GLY A 136 17.73 -3.79 -21.43
CA GLY A 136 17.65 -2.91 -22.61
C GLY A 136 17.59 -1.42 -22.26
N GLY A 137 17.31 -1.06 -21.01
CA GLY A 137 17.23 0.34 -20.56
C GLY A 137 15.85 0.95 -20.81
N GLU A 138 14.79 0.18 -20.54
CA GLU A 138 13.38 0.60 -20.62
C GLU A 138 12.79 0.69 -19.21
N PHE A 139 11.91 1.64 -18.93
CA PHE A 139 11.13 1.68 -17.69
C PHE A 139 9.73 1.08 -17.83
N ARG A 140 9.14 1.22 -19.04
CA ARG A 140 7.77 0.90 -19.42
C ARG A 140 6.75 1.66 -18.56
N PRO A 141 6.66 3.00 -18.68
CA PRO A 141 5.82 3.83 -17.81
C PRO A 141 4.36 3.38 -17.85
N ASN A 142 3.78 3.20 -19.04
CA ASN A 142 2.38 2.83 -19.25
C ASN A 142 2.13 1.31 -19.23
N GLN A 143 2.95 0.56 -18.49
CA GLN A 143 2.67 -0.83 -18.17
C GLN A 143 2.12 -0.88 -16.75
N PRO A 144 0.98 -1.53 -16.50
CA PRO A 144 0.47 -1.71 -15.15
C PRO A 144 1.45 -2.46 -14.24
N VAL A 145 1.58 -2.03 -12.98
CA VAL A 145 2.28 -2.80 -11.94
C VAL A 145 1.42 -3.97 -11.47
N THR A 146 2.03 -5.14 -11.30
CA THR A 146 1.37 -6.27 -10.63
C THR A 146 1.38 -6.11 -9.11
N ARG A 147 0.44 -6.77 -8.42
CA ARG A 147 0.39 -6.82 -6.94
C ARG A 147 1.71 -7.32 -6.35
N THR A 148 2.35 -8.32 -6.98
CA THR A 148 3.70 -8.78 -6.59
C THR A 148 4.76 -7.69 -6.73
N GLU A 149 4.82 -6.97 -7.86
CA GLU A 149 5.83 -5.93 -8.07
C GLU A 149 5.73 -4.80 -7.04
N VAL A 150 4.52 -4.42 -6.63
CA VAL A 150 4.29 -3.43 -5.57
C VAL A 150 4.82 -3.94 -4.22
N LEU A 151 4.50 -5.18 -3.85
CA LEU A 151 4.96 -5.77 -2.58
C LEU A 151 6.49 -5.96 -2.56
N VAL A 152 7.09 -6.38 -3.67
CA VAL A 152 8.55 -6.49 -3.85
C VAL A 152 9.24 -5.13 -3.71
N ALA A 153 8.70 -4.09 -4.36
CA ALA A 153 9.24 -2.73 -4.26
C ALA A 153 9.24 -2.23 -2.82
N LEU A 154 8.16 -2.49 -2.07
CA LEU A 154 8.03 -2.12 -0.66
C LEU A 154 8.97 -2.97 0.22
N ALA A 155 8.96 -4.30 0.12
CA ALA A 155 9.78 -5.16 0.97
C ALA A 155 11.27 -4.83 0.91
N GLN A 156 11.80 -4.65 -0.30
CA GLN A 156 13.23 -4.44 -0.54
C GLN A 156 13.78 -3.12 0.02
N ASN A 157 12.93 -2.14 0.35
CA ASN A 157 13.34 -0.77 0.66
C ASN A 157 12.67 -0.23 1.95
N LEU A 158 12.08 -1.09 2.78
CA LEU A 158 11.49 -0.69 4.07
C LEU A 158 12.26 -1.24 5.27
N ASP A 159 13.48 -1.77 5.06
CA ASP A 159 14.30 -2.44 6.07
C ASP A 159 13.51 -3.51 6.87
N LEU A 160 12.65 -4.26 6.17
CA LEU A 160 11.84 -5.28 6.80
C LEU A 160 12.75 -6.32 7.50
N PRO A 161 12.35 -6.83 8.68
CA PRO A 161 13.18 -7.76 9.42
C PRO A 161 13.31 -9.07 8.64
N ALA A 162 14.43 -9.22 7.93
CA ALA A 162 14.73 -10.42 7.16
C ALA A 162 14.59 -11.64 8.06
N THR A 163 13.66 -12.53 7.71
CA THR A 163 13.22 -13.62 8.58
C THR A 163 14.16 -14.84 8.50
N THR A 164 15.45 -14.56 8.69
CA THR A 164 16.56 -15.51 8.90
C THR A 164 16.77 -16.57 7.83
N THR A 165 17.03 -16.15 6.58
CA THR A 165 17.72 -17.02 5.61
C THR A 165 19.22 -17.05 5.92
N THR A 166 19.65 -17.95 6.80
CA THR A 166 21.05 -18.42 6.80
C THR A 166 21.21 -19.43 5.66
N GLU A 167 21.43 -18.93 4.45
CA GLU A 167 22.31 -19.53 3.44
C GLU A 167 22.39 -18.66 2.16
N GLY A 168 23.52 -17.98 1.97
CA GLY A 168 24.10 -17.82 0.63
C GLY A 168 23.44 -16.87 -0.38
N LYS A 169 23.28 -15.58 -0.05
CA LYS A 169 23.50 -14.53 -1.09
C LYS A 169 25.01 -14.45 -1.33
N PRO A 170 25.56 -14.95 -2.45
CA PRO A 170 26.98 -14.75 -2.72
C PRO A 170 27.22 -13.25 -2.90
N ALA A 171 28.00 -12.65 -2.00
CA ALA A 171 28.56 -11.35 -2.22
C ALA A 171 29.32 -11.39 -3.56
N ALA A 172 28.84 -10.61 -4.53
CA ALA A 172 29.44 -10.52 -5.85
C ALA A 172 30.88 -10.00 -5.70
N THR A 173 31.81 -10.95 -5.62
CA THR A 173 33.20 -10.68 -5.26
C THR A 173 33.86 -9.98 -6.44
N ALA A 174 34.56 -8.88 -6.15
CA ALA A 174 35.29 -8.12 -7.16
C ALA A 174 36.27 -9.02 -7.92
N ALA A 175 35.96 -9.30 -9.19
CA ALA A 175 36.84 -9.98 -10.12
C ALA A 175 37.38 -8.94 -11.12
N ALA A 176 38.63 -8.53 -10.92
CA ALA A 176 39.32 -7.58 -11.79
C ALA A 176 39.91 -8.27 -13.03
N ALA A 177 39.87 -7.58 -14.18
CA ALA A 177 40.94 -7.48 -15.20
C ALA A 177 40.37 -7.07 -16.59
N PRO A 178 41.18 -6.48 -17.50
CA PRO A 178 42.44 -5.75 -17.32
C PRO A 178 42.41 -4.32 -17.91
N ALA A 179 43.50 -3.56 -17.75
CA ALA A 179 43.65 -2.20 -18.26
C ALA A 179 44.58 -2.10 -19.49
N ALA A 180 44.18 -1.33 -20.51
CA ALA A 180 45.01 -0.60 -21.52
C ALA A 180 44.03 0.15 -22.49
N ALA A 181 43.82 1.48 -22.42
CA ALA A 181 44.67 2.61 -22.86
C ALA A 181 44.70 2.87 -24.39
N PRO A 182 44.83 4.11 -24.90
CA PRO A 182 44.30 5.40 -24.40
C PRO A 182 43.79 6.39 -25.51
N GLN A 183 43.32 7.60 -25.11
CA GLN A 183 43.15 8.86 -25.93
C GLN A 183 41.97 8.93 -26.96
N GLN A 184 41.37 10.08 -27.31
CA GLN A 184 41.64 11.53 -27.12
C GLN A 184 40.30 12.36 -27.14
N PRO A 185 40.25 13.68 -26.82
CA PRO A 185 39.01 14.44 -26.59
C PRO A 185 38.54 15.31 -27.77
N ALA A 186 37.22 15.57 -27.87
CA ALA A 186 36.64 16.48 -28.88
C ALA A 186 35.59 17.47 -28.31
N THR A 187 35.89 18.74 -28.53
CA THR A 187 35.20 19.98 -28.20
C THR A 187 33.68 20.11 -28.50
N ARG A 188 32.95 20.65 -27.50
CA ARG A 188 32.12 21.88 -27.57
C ARG A 188 31.26 22.15 -28.82
N ARG A 189 29.93 22.20 -28.61
CA ARG A 189 29.10 23.31 -29.14
C ARG A 189 27.84 23.55 -28.28
N GLN A 190 27.83 24.68 -27.57
CA GLN A 190 26.60 25.25 -27.00
C GLN A 190 25.74 25.80 -28.14
N GLN A 191 24.49 25.35 -28.28
CA GLN A 191 23.46 26.08 -29.02
C GLN A 191 22.15 26.06 -28.24
N ALA A 192 21.96 27.11 -27.45
CA ALA A 192 20.65 27.44 -26.90
C ALA A 192 19.75 28.00 -28.01
N ARG A 193 18.49 27.56 -28.08
CA ARG A 193 17.40 28.38 -28.65
C ARG A 193 15.99 27.85 -28.30
N ARG A 194 15.40 28.54 -27.31
CA ARG A 194 13.99 28.95 -27.12
C ARG A 194 12.82 27.96 -27.39
N PRO A 195 11.77 27.98 -26.55
CA PRO A 195 10.60 27.13 -26.73
C PRO A 195 9.72 27.58 -27.90
N MET A 196 9.04 26.62 -28.54
CA MET A 196 7.95 26.87 -29.47
C MET A 196 6.74 26.04 -29.02
N MET A 197 5.67 26.74 -28.67
CA MET A 197 4.38 26.23 -28.21
C MET A 197 3.44 26.17 -29.42
N PHE A 198 2.72 25.06 -29.66
CA PHE A 198 1.46 24.95 -30.45
C PHE A 198 0.94 23.47 -30.44
N PRO A 199 -0.30 23.15 -30.89
CA PRO A 199 -1.21 22.38 -30.03
C PRO A 199 -1.60 20.97 -30.52
N MET A 200 -2.40 20.33 -29.66
CA MET A 200 -3.18 19.08 -29.74
C MET A 200 -3.61 18.48 -31.10
N ALA A 201 -3.81 17.15 -31.00
CA ALA A 201 -4.73 16.27 -31.73
C ALA A 201 -4.30 15.67 -33.08
N MET A 202 -4.20 14.33 -33.11
CA MET A 202 -4.86 13.50 -34.14
C MET A 202 -5.35 12.17 -33.54
N THR A 203 -6.65 11.95 -33.68
CA THR A 203 -7.35 10.68 -33.46
C THR A 203 -7.03 9.70 -34.59
N VAL A 204 -6.74 8.43 -34.29
CA VAL A 204 -6.75 7.32 -35.27
C VAL A 204 -7.59 6.16 -34.72
N LEU A 205 -8.27 5.45 -35.62
CA LEU A 205 -9.44 4.64 -35.36
C LEU A 205 -9.32 3.28 -36.06
N MET A 206 -9.66 2.17 -35.37
CA MET A 206 -9.84 0.79 -35.90
C MET A 206 -8.59 0.07 -36.45
N GLN A 207 -8.48 -1.27 -36.53
CA GLN A 207 -9.27 -2.43 -36.05
C GLN A 207 -8.34 -3.69 -35.98
N PRO A 208 -8.77 -4.85 -35.42
CA PRO A 208 -7.91 -6.01 -35.20
C PRO A 208 -7.92 -7.02 -36.35
N LEU A 209 -6.87 -7.86 -36.42
CA LEU A 209 -6.89 -9.14 -37.14
C LEU A 209 -6.27 -10.25 -36.29
N MET A 210 -7.07 -11.28 -36.00
CA MET A 210 -6.59 -12.56 -35.49
C MET A 210 -6.19 -13.48 -36.66
N THR A 211 -5.27 -14.42 -36.42
CA THR A 211 -5.35 -15.81 -36.91
C THR A 211 -4.30 -16.67 -36.20
N ALA A 212 -4.70 -17.86 -35.75
CA ALA A 212 -3.82 -18.96 -35.29
C ALA A 212 -4.12 -20.23 -36.12
N PRO A 213 -3.24 -21.25 -36.07
CA PRO A 213 -3.71 -22.62 -36.29
C PRO A 213 -3.16 -23.67 -35.30
N ALA A 214 -3.66 -24.91 -35.43
CA ALA A 214 -3.66 -26.03 -34.48
C ALA A 214 -3.62 -27.38 -35.25
N ARG A 215 -3.31 -28.58 -34.71
CA ARG A 215 -2.82 -29.08 -33.39
C ARG A 215 -2.48 -30.58 -33.54
N ALA A 216 -1.34 -31.06 -33.01
CA ALA A 216 -1.01 -32.50 -32.91
C ALA A 216 0.05 -32.73 -31.81
N THR A 217 -0.07 -33.59 -30.78
CA THR A 217 -0.27 -35.07 -30.66
C THR A 217 0.89 -35.90 -31.22
N ALA A 218 1.47 -36.92 -30.57
CA ALA A 218 1.31 -37.52 -29.22
C ALA A 218 2.47 -38.53 -28.91
N ALA A 219 2.36 -39.33 -27.83
CA ALA A 219 3.20 -40.48 -27.39
C ALA A 219 4.57 -40.12 -26.77
N SER A 220 4.93 -40.47 -25.51
CA SER A 220 4.84 -41.72 -24.71
C SER A 220 6.06 -42.65 -24.85
N SER A 221 6.84 -42.79 -23.77
CA SER A 221 7.62 -44.00 -23.42
C SER A 221 8.04 -43.95 -21.94
N GLN A 222 8.15 -45.11 -21.31
CA GLN A 222 8.24 -45.30 -19.85
C GLN A 222 9.40 -46.24 -19.49
N ALA A 223 9.99 -46.02 -18.32
CA ALA A 223 10.91 -46.80 -17.44
C ALA A 223 11.28 -48.29 -17.80
N PRO A 224 12.38 -48.89 -17.27
CA PRO A 224 12.41 -49.25 -15.82
C PRO A 224 13.78 -49.34 -15.07
N ALA A 225 13.68 -49.13 -13.75
CA ALA A 225 14.29 -49.83 -12.59
C ALA A 225 15.78 -50.30 -12.54
N SER A 226 16.45 -50.01 -11.40
CA SER A 226 16.87 -51.01 -10.38
C SER A 226 17.54 -50.37 -9.13
N ALA A 227 17.52 -51.07 -7.99
CA ALA A 227 17.94 -50.64 -6.62
C ALA A 227 19.35 -51.24 -6.25
N PRO A 228 19.88 -51.35 -4.98
CA PRO A 228 19.30 -51.08 -3.64
C PRO A 228 20.20 -50.56 -2.46
N ALA A 229 19.51 -50.12 -1.38
CA ALA A 229 19.71 -50.40 0.08
C ALA A 229 20.96 -50.00 0.94
N ALA A 230 20.64 -49.74 2.23
CA ALA A 230 21.44 -49.69 3.47
C ALA A 230 22.34 -48.44 3.72
N THR A 231 22.47 -47.88 4.94
CA THR A 231 22.23 -48.43 6.30
C THR A 231 21.70 -47.35 7.27
N GLU A 232 20.97 -47.76 8.30
CA GLU A 232 20.54 -46.91 9.43
C GLU A 232 21.70 -46.49 10.33
N ASN A 233 21.61 -45.29 10.95
CA ASN A 233 21.93 -45.17 12.38
C ASN A 233 21.26 -43.92 12.98
N ALA A 234 20.59 -44.08 14.13
CA ALA A 234 19.94 -42.99 14.84
C ALA A 234 20.82 -42.50 15.99
N SER A 235 21.12 -41.19 16.04
CA SER A 235 21.56 -40.57 17.29
C SER A 235 21.17 -39.09 17.34
N ALA A 236 20.59 -38.72 18.48
CA ALA A 236 20.05 -37.41 18.79
C ALA A 236 21.00 -36.23 18.46
N ASN A 237 20.56 -35.39 17.53
CA ASN A 237 20.75 -33.95 17.58
C ASN A 237 19.65 -33.31 16.72
N ALA A 238 18.63 -32.77 17.37
CA ALA A 238 17.62 -31.96 16.71
C ALA A 238 18.08 -30.50 16.72
N PRO A 239 18.53 -29.91 15.59
CA PRO A 239 18.34 -28.49 15.42
C PRO A 239 16.83 -28.26 15.29
N THR A 240 16.26 -27.42 16.15
CA THR A 240 14.97 -26.78 15.87
C THR A 240 15.16 -25.87 14.66
N ALA A 241 15.10 -26.44 13.46
CA ALA A 241 15.19 -25.70 12.23
C ALA A 241 13.98 -24.77 12.12
N GLN A 242 14.21 -23.46 12.25
CA GLN A 242 13.24 -22.47 11.79
C GLN A 242 12.89 -22.80 10.33
N ARG A 243 11.59 -22.95 10.02
CA ARG A 243 11.15 -23.18 8.64
C ARG A 243 11.50 -21.94 7.79
N PRO A 244 12.04 -22.09 6.57
CA PRO A 244 12.18 -20.97 5.65
C PRO A 244 10.80 -20.35 5.37
N VAL A 245 10.71 -19.02 5.35
CA VAL A 245 9.42 -18.30 5.39
C VAL A 245 8.68 -18.33 4.03
N SER A 246 9.36 -18.76 2.97
CA SER A 246 8.73 -19.29 1.75
C SER A 246 7.71 -20.40 2.01
N LEU A 247 7.87 -21.22 3.06
CA LEU A 247 6.84 -22.17 3.50
C LEU A 247 5.67 -21.48 4.21
N ALA A 248 5.88 -20.38 4.94
CA ALA A 248 4.79 -19.67 5.62
C ALA A 248 3.85 -18.98 4.62
N VAL A 249 4.40 -18.44 3.53
CA VAL A 249 3.62 -17.96 2.37
C VAL A 249 2.80 -19.10 1.75
N SER A 250 3.43 -20.27 1.55
CA SER A 250 2.77 -21.45 0.98
C SER A 250 1.71 -22.09 1.89
N ASP A 251 1.84 -21.95 3.21
CA ASP A 251 0.85 -22.44 4.19
C ASP A 251 -0.34 -21.47 4.35
N TYR A 252 -0.17 -20.18 4.00
CA TYR A 252 -1.18 -19.13 4.23
C TYR A 252 -2.03 -18.76 3.00
N TYR A 253 -1.42 -18.58 1.81
CA TYR A 253 -2.14 -18.19 0.60
C TYR A 253 -2.57 -19.41 -0.24
N GLN A 254 -3.82 -19.39 -0.72
CA GLN A 254 -4.39 -20.45 -1.57
C GLN A 254 -3.77 -20.49 -2.97
N ASP A 255 -3.22 -19.37 -3.42
CA ASP A 255 -2.61 -19.13 -4.74
C ASP A 255 -1.09 -18.85 -4.62
N ALA A 256 -0.45 -19.36 -3.56
CA ALA A 256 0.98 -19.21 -3.33
C ALA A 256 1.84 -19.80 -4.48
N ASP A 257 1.32 -20.77 -5.21
CA ASP A 257 1.95 -21.38 -6.39
C ASP A 257 2.07 -20.41 -7.58
N GLN A 258 1.28 -19.33 -7.59
CA GLN A 258 1.34 -18.28 -8.61
C GLN A 258 2.36 -17.18 -8.27
N ILE A 259 2.95 -17.19 -7.07
CA ILE A 259 3.95 -16.19 -6.66
C ILE A 259 5.25 -16.48 -7.43
N PRO A 260 5.77 -15.53 -8.22
CA PRO A 260 7.02 -15.71 -8.92
C PRO A 260 8.17 -16.02 -7.96
N GLN A 261 9.00 -17.03 -8.26
CA GLN A 261 10.06 -17.50 -7.37
C GLN A 261 10.99 -16.37 -6.86
N TYR A 262 11.24 -15.34 -7.68
CA TYR A 262 12.10 -14.20 -7.30
C TYR A 262 11.50 -13.30 -6.21
N ALA A 263 10.20 -13.42 -5.94
CA ALA A 263 9.43 -12.55 -5.04
C ALA A 263 8.93 -13.27 -3.79
N VAL A 264 9.17 -14.57 -3.65
CA VAL A 264 8.61 -15.38 -2.55
C VAL A 264 9.07 -14.85 -1.19
N ASP A 265 10.36 -14.55 -1.04
CA ASP A 265 10.93 -14.03 0.21
C ASP A 265 10.47 -12.59 0.49
N ASP A 266 10.47 -11.71 -0.52
CA ASP A 266 9.97 -10.33 -0.40
C ASP A 266 8.48 -10.29 0.02
N VAL A 267 7.65 -11.14 -0.59
CA VAL A 267 6.22 -11.28 -0.24
C VAL A 267 6.06 -11.89 1.15
N ALA A 268 6.92 -12.82 1.56
CA ALA A 268 6.94 -13.37 2.91
C ALA A 268 7.22 -12.29 3.97
N GLU A 269 8.22 -11.46 3.73
CA GLU A 269 8.60 -10.35 4.61
C GLU A 269 7.50 -9.28 4.66
N ALA A 270 6.94 -8.86 3.52
CA ALA A 270 5.79 -7.96 3.48
C ALA A 270 4.55 -8.53 4.19
N THR A 271 4.33 -9.85 4.13
CA THR A 271 3.24 -10.55 4.82
C THR A 271 3.47 -10.53 6.35
N ALA A 272 4.67 -10.88 6.81
CA ALA A 272 5.05 -10.88 8.22
C ALA A 272 5.09 -9.45 8.83
N ALA A 273 5.40 -8.45 8.00
CA ALA A 273 5.40 -7.03 8.38
C ALA A 273 3.99 -6.40 8.49
N GLY A 274 2.93 -7.13 8.12
CA GLY A 274 1.56 -6.62 8.08
C GLY A 274 1.24 -5.69 6.90
N ILE A 275 2.10 -5.67 5.86
CA ILE A 275 1.98 -4.76 4.72
C ILE A 275 0.94 -5.24 3.69
N VAL A 276 0.77 -6.56 3.57
CA VAL A 276 -0.17 -7.14 2.62
C VAL A 276 -1.62 -6.90 3.07
N VAL A 277 -2.42 -6.34 2.16
CA VAL A 277 -3.88 -6.18 2.31
C VAL A 277 -4.59 -6.90 1.16
N ASN A 278 -5.49 -7.82 1.51
CA ASN A 278 -6.15 -8.73 0.58
C ASN A 278 -7.67 -8.67 0.74
N HIS A 279 -8.35 -8.25 -0.32
CA HIS A 279 -9.81 -8.10 -0.39
C HIS A 279 -10.37 -8.91 -1.58
N PRO A 280 -11.53 -9.59 -1.44
CA PRO A 280 -12.32 -9.75 -0.21
C PRO A 280 -11.77 -10.86 0.70
N ASP A 281 -10.97 -11.79 0.17
CA ASP A 281 -10.40 -12.91 0.92
C ASP A 281 -8.94 -12.66 1.27
N ARG A 282 -8.66 -12.58 2.57
CA ARG A 282 -7.31 -12.41 3.11
C ARG A 282 -6.31 -13.51 2.70
N ARG A 283 -6.77 -14.69 2.30
CA ARG A 283 -5.96 -15.84 1.87
C ARG A 283 -5.79 -15.98 0.35
N THR A 284 -6.14 -14.98 -0.44
CA THR A 284 -5.91 -14.97 -1.88
C THR A 284 -5.12 -13.73 -2.27
N LEU A 285 -3.89 -13.90 -2.77
CA LEU A 285 -2.96 -12.81 -3.03
C LEU A 285 -3.10 -12.20 -4.43
N ASN A 286 -3.60 -12.93 -5.42
CA ASN A 286 -3.65 -12.57 -6.84
C ASN A 286 -2.31 -12.01 -7.37
N PRO A 287 -1.18 -12.72 -7.22
CA PRO A 287 0.16 -12.14 -7.34
C PRO A 287 0.47 -11.54 -8.72
N THR A 288 -0.03 -12.14 -9.80
CA THR A 288 0.24 -11.70 -11.18
C THR A 288 -0.81 -10.75 -11.76
N GLN A 289 -1.84 -10.39 -10.99
CA GLN A 289 -2.85 -9.42 -11.45
C GLN A 289 -2.30 -7.98 -11.36
N PRO A 290 -2.68 -7.08 -12.27
CA PRO A 290 -2.46 -5.65 -12.11
C PRO A 290 -3.03 -5.13 -10.80
N ALA A 291 -2.25 -4.38 -10.03
CA ALA A 291 -2.69 -3.78 -8.77
C ALA A 291 -3.57 -2.55 -9.05
N THR A 292 -4.71 -2.45 -8.38
CA THR A 292 -5.61 -1.30 -8.50
C THR A 292 -5.18 -0.14 -7.60
N ARG A 293 -5.64 1.08 -7.90
CA ARG A 293 -5.36 2.28 -7.10
C ARG A 293 -5.78 2.12 -5.63
N GLY A 294 -6.87 1.39 -5.37
CA GLY A 294 -7.33 1.05 -4.02
C GLY A 294 -6.39 0.09 -3.29
N GLU A 295 -5.90 -0.94 -3.98
CA GLU A 295 -4.94 -1.90 -3.43
C GLU A 295 -3.57 -1.27 -3.13
N VAL A 296 -3.03 -0.50 -4.09
CA VAL A 296 -1.78 0.24 -3.90
C VAL A 296 -1.90 1.21 -2.73
N SER A 297 -3.03 1.90 -2.58
CA SER A 297 -3.28 2.76 -1.42
C SER A 297 -3.28 1.98 -0.09
N ALA A 298 -3.87 0.78 -0.07
CA ALA A 298 -3.86 -0.06 1.12
C ALA A 298 -2.44 -0.52 1.51
N PHE A 299 -1.63 -0.98 0.53
CA PHE A 299 -0.25 -1.39 0.76
C PHE A 299 0.64 -0.22 1.22
N ILE A 300 0.54 0.95 0.56
CA ILE A 300 1.30 2.16 0.92
C ILE A 300 0.93 2.63 2.33
N HIS A 301 -0.36 2.60 2.68
CA HIS A 301 -0.78 2.90 4.05
C HIS A 301 -0.14 1.94 5.06
N GLN A 302 -0.18 0.61 4.85
CA GLN A 302 0.42 -0.32 5.80
C GLN A 302 1.94 -0.18 5.88
N ALA A 303 2.63 0.06 4.76
CA ALA A 303 4.07 0.36 4.74
C ALA A 303 4.42 1.60 5.60
N LEU A 304 3.60 2.66 5.54
CA LEU A 304 3.82 3.86 6.33
C LEU A 304 3.44 3.68 7.82
N VAL A 305 2.46 2.82 8.13
CA VAL A 305 2.19 2.37 9.52
C VAL A 305 3.38 1.56 10.05
N HIS A 306 3.96 0.67 9.25
CA HIS A 306 5.15 -0.11 9.61
C HIS A 306 6.35 0.80 9.91
N GLN A 307 6.55 1.87 9.14
CA GLN A 307 7.55 2.92 9.41
C GLN A 307 7.22 3.83 10.61
N GLY A 308 6.08 3.65 11.29
CA GLY A 308 5.63 4.54 12.38
C GLY A 308 5.29 5.98 11.92
N ARG A 309 5.02 6.16 10.61
CA ARG A 309 4.69 7.46 9.99
C ARG A 309 3.19 7.71 9.86
N LEU A 310 2.38 6.66 10.02
CA LEU A 310 0.92 6.71 10.14
C LEU A 310 0.47 5.93 11.38
N ASP A 311 -0.63 6.39 11.97
CA ASP A 311 -1.36 5.58 12.95
C ASP A 311 -2.07 4.41 12.24
N PRO A 312 -2.17 3.22 12.88
CA PRO A 312 -3.03 2.15 12.38
C PRO A 312 -4.50 2.60 12.29
N LEU A 313 -5.26 2.06 11.34
CA LEU A 313 -6.71 2.28 11.27
C LEU A 313 -7.39 1.92 12.61
N ALA A 314 -8.47 2.61 12.98
CA ALA A 314 -9.22 2.34 14.21
C ALA A 314 -9.88 0.94 14.19
N GLU A 315 -9.91 0.24 15.33
CA GLU A 315 -10.35 -1.17 15.44
C GLU A 315 -11.78 -1.47 14.93
N ASN A 316 -12.65 -0.46 14.88
CA ASN A 316 -14.02 -0.59 14.35
C ASN A 316 -14.10 -0.49 12.82
N GLN A 317 -13.01 -0.17 12.12
CA GLN A 317 -12.98 -0.07 10.66
C GLN A 317 -12.93 -1.46 10.01
N ALA A 318 -13.97 -1.81 9.27
CA ALA A 318 -14.07 -3.10 8.58
C ALA A 318 -12.89 -3.36 7.62
N ALA A 319 -12.26 -2.31 7.10
CA ALA A 319 -11.06 -2.38 6.27
C ALA A 319 -9.88 -3.12 6.94
N ARG A 320 -9.79 -3.11 8.28
CA ARG A 320 -8.77 -3.86 9.04
C ARG A 320 -8.87 -5.38 8.84
N ASN A 321 -10.06 -5.89 8.53
CA ASN A 321 -10.27 -7.32 8.31
C ASN A 321 -9.60 -7.82 7.02
N TYR A 322 -9.16 -6.93 6.14
CA TYR A 322 -8.40 -7.26 4.93
C TYR A 322 -6.89 -7.19 5.12
N ILE A 323 -6.39 -6.59 6.21
CA ILE A 323 -4.96 -6.58 6.55
C ILE A 323 -4.55 -8.01 6.93
N VAL A 324 -3.52 -8.51 6.26
CA VAL A 324 -2.93 -9.82 6.53
C VAL A 324 -1.98 -9.71 7.72
N ASN A 325 -2.20 -10.54 8.72
CA ASN A 325 -1.32 -10.75 9.86
C ASN A 325 -1.45 -12.24 10.23
N PRO A 326 -0.53 -13.11 9.77
CA PRO A 326 -0.66 -14.57 9.85
C PRO A 326 -0.37 -15.14 11.25
#